data_AF-A0AAI9J048-F1
#
_entry.id   AF-A0AAI9J048-F1
#
_cell.length_a   1.000
_cell.length_b   1.000
_cell.length_c   1.000
_cell.angle_alpha   90.00
_cell.angle_beta   90.00
_cell.angle_gamma   90.00
#
_symmetry.space_group_name_H-M   'P 1'
#
loop_
_entity.id
_entity.type
_entity.pdbx_description
1 polymer ?
#
loop_
_entity_poly.entity_id
_entity_poly.type
_entity_poly.pdbx_seq_one_letter_code
_entity_poly.pdbx_strand_id
1 'polypeptide(L)'
;MDFDRMRHNLARGKLSALAITASGYTSGEHLTFYQSDRPIDPWHRFLRRAVPSAIGIDHIMASSAIPFVFPARPVRVHGQVEWCGDGSMRQLAPISPAIHLGATRVLVIGTGFHDDTHPEKREEDPPHPSLAQVGGHALSSIFLDGLSMDVERLERTNFLLSRGGQGPSRSSPCGGWTCWP
;
A
#
# COMPACT_ATOMS: atom_id res chain seq x y z
N MET A 1 -17.29 -12.39 5.76
CA MET A 1 -17.18 -10.93 5.91
C MET A 1 -18.50 -10.30 5.50
N ASP A 2 -18.99 -9.30 6.22
CA ASP A 2 -20.29 -8.66 5.95
C ASP A 2 -20.07 -7.31 5.23
N PHE A 3 -20.29 -7.30 3.91
CA PHE A 3 -20.11 -6.12 3.06
C PHE A 3 -21.27 -5.12 3.18
N ASP A 4 -22.47 -5.56 3.59
CA ASP A 4 -23.60 -4.66 3.84
C ASP A 4 -23.32 -3.79 5.05
N ARG A 5 -22.81 -4.39 6.13
CA ARG A 5 -22.39 -3.64 7.31
C ARG A 5 -21.25 -2.68 7.01
N MET A 6 -20.30 -3.06 6.15
CA MET A 6 -19.24 -2.15 5.69
C MET A 6 -19.83 -0.94 4.96
N ARG A 7 -20.71 -1.16 3.96
CA ARG A 7 -21.37 -0.08 3.23
C ARG A 7 -22.20 0.81 4.13
N HIS A 8 -22.91 0.23 5.09
CA HIS A 8 -23.68 0.97 6.09
C HIS A 8 -22.78 1.87 6.95
N ASN A 9 -21.62 1.38 7.37
CA ASN A 9 -20.67 2.16 8.15
C ASN A 9 -20.03 3.31 7.34
N LEU A 10 -19.74 3.09 6.05
CA LEU A 10 -19.31 4.15 5.12
C LEU A 10 -20.41 5.21 4.97
N ALA A 11 -21.64 4.80 4.68
CA ALA A 11 -22.77 5.72 4.50
C ALA A 11 -23.09 6.54 5.76
N ARG A 12 -22.81 6.01 6.95
CA ARG A 12 -22.99 6.71 8.23
C ARG A 12 -21.77 7.51 8.70
N GLY A 13 -20.70 7.58 7.90
CA GLY A 13 -19.46 8.26 8.26
C GLY A 13 -18.71 7.64 9.45
N LYS A 14 -19.02 6.40 9.82
CA LYS A 14 -18.28 5.64 10.85
C LYS A 14 -16.96 5.09 10.32
N LEU A 15 -16.87 4.95 9.00
CA LEU A 15 -15.67 4.60 8.25
C LEU A 15 -15.56 5.61 7.12
N SER A 16 -14.45 6.33 7.01
CA SER A 16 -14.29 7.31 5.93
C SER A 16 -13.91 6.67 4.60
N ALA A 17 -13.02 5.67 4.63
CA ALA A 17 -12.61 4.97 3.43
C ALA A 17 -12.02 3.59 3.76
N LEU A 18 -12.03 2.72 2.75
CA LEU A 18 -11.34 1.45 2.73
C LEU A 18 -10.57 1.34 1.42
N ALA A 19 -9.33 0.84 1.49
CA ALA A 19 -8.54 0.45 0.35
C ALA A 19 -8.08 -1.00 0.50
N ILE A 20 -8.08 -1.73 -0.61
CA ILE A 20 -7.51 -3.07 -0.76
C ILE A 20 -6.58 -3.03 -1.95
N THR A 21 -5.38 -3.57 -1.78
CA THR A 21 -4.35 -3.51 -2.81
C THR A 21 -4.06 -4.91 -3.35
N ALA A 22 -3.89 -5.03 -4.65
CA ALA A 22 -3.55 -6.27 -5.34
C ALA A 22 -2.56 -6.01 -6.48
N SER A 23 -1.83 -7.03 -6.88
CA SER A 23 -0.86 -6.92 -7.97
C SER A 23 -1.46 -7.43 -9.28
N GLY A 24 -1.59 -6.55 -10.27
CA GLY A 24 -2.06 -6.91 -11.61
C GLY A 24 -0.97 -7.61 -12.40
N TYR A 25 -1.14 -8.89 -12.70
CA TYR A 25 -0.22 -9.67 -13.53
C TYR A 25 -0.36 -9.36 -15.02
N THR A 26 -1.52 -8.88 -15.46
CA THR A 26 -1.77 -8.56 -16.87
C THR A 26 -1.16 -7.21 -17.24
N SER A 27 -1.42 -6.19 -16.42
CA SER A 27 -0.91 -4.82 -16.61
C SER A 27 0.48 -4.59 -16.02
N GLY A 28 0.89 -5.41 -15.05
CA GLY A 28 2.10 -5.17 -14.25
C GLY A 28 1.93 -4.04 -13.22
N GLU A 29 0.72 -3.49 -13.06
CA GLU A 29 0.43 -2.39 -12.14
C GLU A 29 0.05 -2.90 -10.75
N HIS A 30 0.38 -2.10 -9.74
CA HIS A 30 -0.12 -2.25 -8.37
C HIS A 30 -1.46 -1.52 -8.26
N LEU A 31 -2.53 -2.28 -8.09
CA LEU A 31 -3.89 -1.78 -8.11
C LEU A 31 -4.41 -1.57 -6.70
N THR A 32 -4.79 -0.34 -6.38
CA THR A 32 -5.45 0.00 -5.12
C THR A 32 -6.93 0.23 -5.37
N PHE A 33 -7.74 -0.76 -5.02
CA PHE A 33 -9.19 -0.66 -5.05
C PHE A 33 -9.66 0.07 -3.81
N TYR A 34 -10.47 1.11 -3.97
CA TYR A 34 -10.95 1.87 -2.82
C TYR A 34 -12.43 2.21 -2.89
N GLN A 35 -13.01 2.38 -1.71
CA GLN A 35 -14.37 2.85 -1.49
C GLN A 35 -14.36 3.85 -0.34
N SER A 36 -15.04 4.98 -0.51
CA SER A 36 -15.05 6.08 0.47
C SER A 36 -16.44 6.67 0.66
N ASP A 37 -16.64 7.33 1.81
CA ASP A 37 -17.87 8.08 2.15
C ASP A 37 -18.01 9.39 1.37
N ARG A 38 -16.88 9.92 0.89
CA ARG A 38 -16.75 11.13 0.08
C ARG A 38 -16.12 10.82 -1.27
N PRO A 39 -16.39 11.61 -2.33
CA PRO A 39 -15.69 11.46 -3.60
C PRO A 39 -14.19 11.76 -3.42
N ILE A 40 -13.35 10.87 -3.94
CA ILE A 40 -11.89 11.00 -3.95
C ILE A 40 -11.44 10.72 -5.38
N ASP A 41 -10.71 11.65 -5.96
CA ASP A 41 -10.20 11.52 -7.32
C ASP A 41 -9.22 10.33 -7.40
N PRO A 42 -9.36 9.44 -8.40
CA PRO A 42 -8.41 8.37 -8.61
C PRO A 42 -7.02 8.94 -8.86
N TRP A 43 -6.01 8.38 -8.18
CA TRP A 43 -4.62 8.73 -8.42
C TRP A 43 -3.94 7.70 -9.31
N HIS A 44 -3.08 8.18 -10.20
CA HIS A 44 -2.24 7.36 -11.05
C HIS A 44 -0.77 7.78 -10.87
N ARG A 45 0.10 6.80 -10.66
CA ARG A 45 1.56 6.96 -10.60
C ARG A 45 2.20 5.84 -11.40
N PHE A 46 3.49 5.95 -11.69
CA PHE A 46 4.22 4.90 -12.40
C PHE A 46 4.01 3.54 -11.72
N LEU A 47 3.43 2.59 -12.47
CA LEU A 47 3.06 1.24 -12.03
C LEU A 47 2.09 1.17 -10.83
N ARG A 48 1.37 2.24 -10.51
CA ARG A 48 0.40 2.28 -9.40
C ARG A 48 -0.86 2.99 -9.83
N ARG A 49 -2.01 2.33 -9.66
CA ARG A 49 -3.30 2.87 -10.07
C ARG A 49 -4.33 2.70 -8.97
N ALA A 50 -5.03 3.78 -8.64
CA ALA A 50 -6.19 3.74 -7.79
C ALA A 50 -7.45 3.51 -8.62
N VAL A 51 -8.30 2.58 -8.18
CA VAL A 51 -9.52 2.21 -8.88
C VAL A 51 -10.69 2.34 -7.89
N PRO A 52 -11.56 3.35 -8.03
CA PRO A 52 -12.78 3.40 -7.23
C PRO A 52 -13.66 2.21 -7.61
N SER A 53 -14.01 1.39 -6.62
CA SER A 53 -14.73 0.14 -6.84
C SER A 53 -15.59 -0.20 -5.63
N ALA A 54 -16.72 -0.89 -5.86
CA ALA A 54 -17.47 -1.51 -4.78
C ALA A 54 -16.68 -2.72 -4.26
N ILE A 55 -16.12 -2.59 -3.05
CA ILE A 55 -15.27 -3.62 -2.49
C ILE A 55 -16.10 -4.88 -2.18
N GLY A 56 -15.54 -6.02 -2.53
CA GLY A 56 -16.20 -7.32 -2.50
C GLY A 56 -15.20 -8.44 -2.32
N ILE A 57 -15.68 -9.68 -2.31
CA ILE A 57 -14.86 -10.86 -2.01
C ILE A 57 -13.71 -11.04 -2.99
N ASP A 58 -13.91 -10.77 -4.28
CA ASP A 58 -12.86 -10.96 -5.28
C ASP A 58 -11.65 -10.05 -5.05
N HIS A 59 -11.86 -8.82 -4.56
CA HIS A 59 -10.78 -7.90 -4.22
C HIS A 59 -9.94 -8.43 -3.05
N ILE A 60 -10.58 -9.02 -2.04
CA ILE A 60 -9.91 -9.61 -0.88
C ILE A 60 -9.13 -10.86 -1.32
N MET A 61 -9.80 -11.74 -2.07
CA MET A 61 -9.18 -12.97 -2.57
C MET A 61 -7.99 -12.67 -3.48
N ALA A 62 -8.09 -11.64 -4.32
CA ALA A 62 -6.99 -11.16 -5.13
C ALA A 62 -5.83 -10.67 -4.26
N SER A 63 -6.11 -9.79 -3.30
CA SER A 63 -5.11 -9.22 -2.39
C SER A 63 -4.39 -10.26 -1.56
N SER A 64 -5.03 -11.39 -1.23
CA SER A 64 -4.45 -12.49 -0.46
C SER A 64 -3.91 -13.64 -1.31
N ALA A 65 -3.89 -13.52 -2.64
CA ALA A 65 -3.47 -14.61 -3.53
C ALA A 65 -1.93 -14.72 -3.57
N ILE A 66 -1.36 -15.26 -2.48
CA ILE A 66 0.07 -15.51 -2.32
C ILE A 66 0.57 -16.38 -3.49
N PRO A 67 1.60 -15.95 -4.22
CA PRO A 67 2.17 -16.70 -5.32
C PRO A 67 2.49 -18.14 -4.94
N PHE A 68 2.25 -19.07 -5.88
CA PHE A 68 2.49 -20.52 -5.73
C PHE A 68 1.60 -21.24 -4.70
N VAL A 69 0.96 -20.53 -3.78
CA VAL A 69 0.02 -21.09 -2.79
C VAL A 69 -1.42 -20.97 -3.27
N PHE A 70 -1.79 -19.81 -3.80
CA PHE A 70 -3.15 -19.53 -4.27
C PHE A 70 -3.16 -19.12 -5.74
N PRO A 71 -4.20 -19.50 -6.50
CA PRO A 71 -4.33 -19.11 -7.89
C PRO A 71 -4.62 -17.61 -8.03
N ALA A 72 -4.18 -17.02 -9.15
CA ALA A 72 -4.54 -15.66 -9.52
C ALA A 72 -6.06 -15.49 -9.62
N ARG A 73 -6.55 -14.32 -9.21
CA ARG A 73 -7.98 -13.99 -9.18
C ARG A 73 -8.33 -12.96 -10.25
N PRO A 74 -9.37 -13.19 -11.07
CA PRO A 74 -9.80 -12.20 -12.04
C PRO A 74 -10.59 -11.09 -11.32
N VAL A 75 -10.23 -9.84 -11.55
CA VAL A 75 -10.93 -8.66 -11.04
C VAL A 75 -11.26 -7.73 -12.21
N ARG A 76 -12.46 -7.13 -12.21
CA ARG A 76 -12.85 -6.18 -13.25
C ARG A 76 -12.29 -4.79 -12.94
N VAL A 77 -11.53 -4.24 -13.88
CA VAL A 77 -10.92 -2.91 -13.80
C VAL A 77 -11.28 -2.16 -15.08
N HIS A 78 -12.01 -1.04 -14.97
CA HIS A 78 -12.44 -0.23 -16.12
C HIS A 78 -13.09 -1.02 -17.28
N GLY A 79 -13.87 -2.06 -16.96
CA GLY A 79 -14.54 -2.91 -17.95
C GLY A 79 -13.67 -4.02 -18.56
N GLN A 80 -12.39 -4.11 -18.18
CA GLN A 80 -11.47 -5.18 -18.59
C GLN A 80 -11.21 -6.15 -17.42
N VAL A 81 -10.83 -7.37 -17.75
CA VAL A 81 -10.44 -8.37 -16.74
C VAL A 81 -8.94 -8.24 -16.49
N GLU A 82 -8.59 -8.00 -15.23
CA GLU A 82 -7.22 -8.03 -14.74
C GLU A 82 -7.02 -9.31 -13.93
N TRP A 83 -5.95 -10.07 -14.21
CA TRP A 83 -5.55 -11.17 -13.35
C TRP A 83 -4.69 -10.64 -12.21
N CYS A 84 -5.21 -10.75 -10.99
CA CYS A 84 -4.58 -10.19 -9.81
C CYS A 84 -3.99 -11.28 -8.90
N GLY A 85 -2.90 -10.93 -8.22
CA GLY A 85 -2.30 -11.69 -7.13
C GLY A 85 -2.08 -10.83 -5.89
N ASP A 86 -1.33 -11.40 -4.94
CA ASP A 86 -1.06 -10.79 -3.63
C ASP A 86 -0.66 -9.30 -3.70
N GLY A 87 -1.30 -8.51 -2.84
CA GLY A 87 -1.08 -7.07 -2.72
C GLY A 87 0.26 -6.69 -2.13
N SER A 88 0.92 -7.61 -1.42
CA SER A 88 2.27 -7.41 -0.88
C SER A 88 3.32 -7.32 -1.99
N MET A 89 3.07 -7.99 -3.12
CA MET A 89 4.07 -8.09 -4.19
C MET A 89 4.35 -6.70 -4.75
N ARG A 90 5.63 -6.31 -4.73
CA ARG A 90 6.09 -5.02 -5.27
C ARG A 90 5.36 -3.80 -4.65
N GLN A 91 4.96 -3.89 -3.38
CA GLN A 91 4.32 -2.78 -2.68
C GLN A 91 5.33 -1.68 -2.34
N LEU A 92 5.54 -0.75 -3.28
CA LEU A 92 6.53 0.33 -3.17
C LEU A 92 6.12 1.49 -2.25
N ALA A 93 4.84 1.60 -1.90
CA ALA A 93 4.33 2.66 -1.03
C ALA A 93 3.03 2.25 -0.31
N PRO A 94 3.09 1.34 0.67
CA PRO A 94 1.93 0.83 1.41
C PRO A 94 1.10 1.91 2.11
N ILE A 95 1.68 3.04 2.49
CA ILE A 95 1.00 4.10 3.24
C ILE A 95 0.37 5.14 2.31
N SER A 96 0.83 5.21 1.05
CA SER A 96 0.33 6.15 0.05
C SER A 96 -1.21 6.11 -0.13
N PRO A 97 -1.88 4.94 -0.20
CA PRO A 97 -3.33 4.87 -0.20
C PRO A 97 -3.99 5.58 0.99
N ALA A 98 -3.50 5.37 2.22
CA ALA A 98 -4.08 5.99 3.41
C ALA A 98 -3.99 7.53 3.34
N ILE A 99 -2.85 8.05 2.87
CA ILE A 99 -2.65 9.49 2.69
C ILE A 99 -3.58 10.04 1.61
N HIS A 100 -3.69 9.37 0.46
CA HIS A 100 -4.63 9.76 -0.60
C HIS A 100 -6.09 9.72 -0.15
N LEU A 101 -6.43 8.83 0.78
CA LEU A 101 -7.76 8.76 1.39
C LEU A 101 -8.01 9.84 2.45
N GLY A 102 -7.00 10.67 2.75
CA GLY A 102 -7.07 11.82 3.65
C GLY A 102 -6.68 11.52 5.09
N ALA A 103 -5.90 10.46 5.34
CA ALA A 103 -5.36 10.19 6.66
C ALA A 103 -4.34 11.26 7.07
N THR A 104 -4.51 11.84 8.25
CA THR A 104 -3.56 12.79 8.86
C THR A 104 -2.64 12.13 9.89
N ARG A 105 -2.98 10.91 10.32
CA ARG A 105 -2.21 10.06 11.22
C ARG A 105 -2.31 8.63 10.72
N VAL A 106 -1.22 7.88 10.82
CA VAL A 106 -1.12 6.51 10.31
C VAL A 106 -0.71 5.60 11.46
N LEU A 107 -1.49 4.55 11.70
CA LEU A 107 -1.11 3.43 12.56
C LEU A 107 -0.85 2.22 11.65
N VAL A 108 0.38 1.71 11.70
CA VAL A 108 0.79 0.55 10.92
C VAL A 108 0.79 -0.67 11.83
N ILE A 109 0.11 -1.75 11.42
CA ILE A 109 0.09 -3.03 12.12
C ILE A 109 0.78 -4.04 11.22
N GLY A 110 2.01 -4.42 11.57
CA GLY A 110 2.75 -5.49 10.90
C GLY A 110 2.54 -6.83 11.61
N THR A 111 2.33 -7.90 10.84
CA THR A 111 2.28 -9.28 11.36
C THR A 111 3.64 -9.95 11.27
N GLY A 112 4.72 -9.21 11.50
CA GLY A 112 6.10 -9.59 11.18
C GLY A 112 6.43 -11.03 11.60
N PHE A 113 7.08 -11.76 10.69
CA PHE A 113 7.68 -13.05 11.00
C PHE A 113 8.89 -12.79 11.92
N HIS A 114 8.85 -13.26 13.16
CA HIS A 114 10.07 -13.34 13.96
C HIS A 114 10.90 -14.47 13.39
N ASP A 115 12.06 -14.11 12.84
CA ASP A 115 13.07 -15.08 12.45
C ASP A 115 13.70 -15.64 13.73
N ASP A 116 13.19 -16.77 14.22
CA ASP A 116 13.81 -17.54 15.31
C ASP A 116 15.11 -18.24 14.85
N THR A 117 15.76 -17.74 13.79
CA THR A 117 17.08 -18.19 13.35
C THR A 117 18.13 -17.54 14.24
N HIS A 118 18.15 -17.98 15.50
CA HIS A 118 19.19 -17.62 16.44
C HIS A 118 20.56 -18.00 15.86
N PRO A 119 21.54 -17.08 15.78
CA PRO A 119 22.88 -17.39 15.28
C PRO A 119 23.58 -18.47 16.11
N GLU A 120 23.14 -18.69 17.35
CA GLU A 120 23.61 -19.76 18.25
C GLU A 120 22.94 -21.14 18.06
N LYS A 121 22.03 -21.31 17.09
CA LYS A 121 21.44 -22.62 16.69
C LYS A 121 21.81 -23.04 15.27
N ARG A 122 22.98 -22.61 14.79
CA ARG A 122 23.48 -23.01 13.48
C ARG A 122 23.97 -24.46 13.56
N GLU A 123 23.34 -25.36 12.79
CA GLU A 123 23.93 -26.68 12.53
C GLU A 123 25.27 -26.49 11.77
N GLU A 124 26.27 -27.32 12.08
CA GLU A 124 27.60 -27.24 11.43
C GLU A 124 27.52 -27.60 9.93
N ASP A 125 26.51 -28.38 9.52
CA ASP A 125 26.25 -28.77 8.13
C ASP A 125 24.73 -28.72 7.84
N PRO A 126 24.15 -27.52 7.64
CA PRO A 126 22.72 -27.38 7.40
C PRO A 126 22.36 -27.95 6.01
N PRO A 127 21.24 -28.67 5.87
CA PRO A 127 20.82 -29.19 4.58
C PRO A 127 20.53 -28.05 3.59
N HIS A 128 20.76 -28.31 2.29
CA HIS A 128 20.42 -27.34 1.23
C HIS A 128 18.96 -26.89 1.36
N PRO A 129 18.66 -25.58 1.32
CA PRO A 129 17.31 -25.09 1.52
C PRO A 129 16.37 -25.62 0.43
N SER A 130 15.17 -26.04 0.83
CA SER A 130 14.12 -26.40 -0.11
C SER A 130 13.69 -25.19 -0.95
N LEU A 131 13.14 -25.44 -2.14
CA LEU A 131 12.55 -24.38 -2.98
C LEU A 131 11.48 -23.59 -2.21
N ALA A 132 10.74 -24.24 -1.31
CA ALA A 132 9.74 -23.61 -0.46
C ALA A 132 10.38 -22.66 0.57
N GLN A 133 11.51 -23.02 1.19
CA GLN A 133 12.23 -22.14 2.12
C GLN A 133 12.82 -20.93 1.40
N VAL A 134 13.45 -21.13 0.23
CA VAL A 134 13.98 -20.03 -0.58
C VAL A 134 12.84 -19.11 -1.07
N GLY A 135 11.73 -19.70 -1.54
CA GLY A 135 10.54 -18.96 -1.97
C GLY A 135 9.89 -18.18 -0.83
N GLY A 136 9.74 -18.79 0.36
CA GLY A 136 9.21 -18.14 1.55
C GLY A 136 10.09 -16.98 2.02
N HIS A 137 11.41 -17.16 2.01
CA HIS A 137 12.36 -16.10 2.32
C HIS A 137 12.25 -14.94 1.32
N ALA A 138 12.24 -15.22 0.02
CA ALA A 138 12.09 -14.21 -1.02
C ALA A 138 10.76 -13.42 -0.90
N LEU A 139 9.65 -14.11 -0.59
CA LEU A 139 8.35 -13.48 -0.36
C LEU A 139 8.35 -12.59 0.90
N SER A 140 8.97 -13.06 1.99
CA SER A 140 9.11 -12.28 3.23
C SER A 140 9.92 -11.00 3.02
N SER A 141 11.04 -11.09 2.31
CA SER A 141 11.87 -9.92 1.97
C SER A 141 11.11 -8.90 1.14
N ILE A 142 10.40 -9.32 0.07
CA ILE A 142 9.62 -8.40 -0.77
C ILE A 142 8.56 -7.64 0.05
N PHE A 143 7.92 -8.29 1.01
CA PHE A 143 6.87 -7.68 1.84
C PHE A 143 7.42 -6.73 2.91
N LEU A 144 8.44 -7.15 3.66
CA LEU A 144 8.99 -6.38 4.78
C LEU A 144 9.82 -5.17 4.32
N ASP A 145 10.50 -5.30 3.18
CA ASP A 145 11.33 -4.22 2.64
C ASP A 145 10.49 -3.03 2.16
N GLY A 146 9.34 -3.31 1.51
CA GLY A 146 8.46 -2.26 0.96
C GLY A 146 7.84 -1.34 2.02
N LEU A 147 7.46 -1.89 3.18
CA LEU A 147 6.88 -1.11 4.28
C LEU A 147 7.91 -0.27 5.01
N SER A 148 9.07 -0.85 5.30
CA SER A 148 10.15 -0.17 6.02
C SER A 148 10.66 1.05 5.23
N MET A 149 10.86 0.88 3.92
CA MET A 149 11.28 1.97 3.03
C MET A 149 10.25 3.12 2.93
N ASP A 150 8.96 2.80 2.91
CA ASP A 150 7.91 3.82 2.82
C ASP A 150 7.73 4.60 4.13
N VAL A 151 7.88 3.93 5.28
CA VAL A 151 7.91 4.60 6.59
C VAL A 151 9.09 5.58 6.67
N GLU A 152 10.30 5.14 6.32
CA GLU A 152 11.50 6.01 6.33
C GLU A 152 11.31 7.22 5.41
N ARG A 153 10.75 6.99 4.21
CA ARG A 153 10.46 8.07 3.26
C ARG A 153 9.49 9.09 3.84
N LEU A 154 8.43 8.65 4.53
CA LEU A 154 7.45 9.54 5.14
C LEU A 154 8.02 10.33 6.31
N GLU A 155 8.80 9.68 7.18
CA GLU A 155 9.50 10.36 8.27
C GLU A 155 10.44 11.44 7.74
N ARG A 156 11.19 11.12 6.68
CA ARG A 156 12.07 12.08 6.00
C ARG A 156 11.30 13.26 5.41
N THR A 157 10.17 13.02 4.74
CA THR A 157 9.32 14.10 4.23
C THR A 157 8.76 14.96 5.36
N ASN A 158 8.27 14.35 6.43
CA ASN A 158 7.75 15.07 7.60
C ASN A 158 8.83 15.92 8.28
N PHE A 159 10.06 15.39 8.38
CA PHE A 159 11.21 16.12 8.91
C PHE A 159 11.60 17.33 8.05
N LEU A 160 11.55 17.21 6.73
CA LEU A 160 11.81 18.34 5.82
C LEU A 160 10.73 19.42 5.93
N LEU A 161 9.46 19.02 6.02
CA LEU A 161 8.34 19.96 6.18
C LEU A 161 8.38 20.68 7.54
N SER A 162 8.73 20.00 8.62
CA SER A 162 8.84 20.62 9.95
C SER A 162 9.98 21.64 10.06
N ARG A 163 11.03 21.50 9.24
CA ARG A 163 12.13 22.47 9.13
C ARG A 163 11.87 23.60 8.13
N GLY A 164 11.18 23.31 7.02
CA GLY A 164 10.79 24.31 6.03
C GLY A 164 9.65 25.24 6.45
N GLY A 165 8.88 24.85 7.47
CA GLY A 165 7.78 25.66 8.04
C GLY A 165 8.21 26.81 8.96
N GLN A 166 9.50 26.95 9.27
CA GLN A 166 10.06 28.12 9.99
C GLN A 166 10.74 29.08 9.01
N GLY A 167 9.99 29.58 8.02
CA GLY A 167 10.35 30.82 7.34
C GLY A 167 9.97 32.01 8.22
N PRO A 168 10.83 33.04 8.40
CA PRO A 168 10.50 34.18 9.25
C PRO A 168 9.24 34.88 8.74
N SER A 169 8.28 35.12 9.64
CA SER A 169 7.13 35.98 9.36
C SER A 169 7.63 37.39 9.01
N ARG A 170 7.79 37.69 7.72
CA ARG A 170 7.97 39.06 7.25
C ARG A 170 6.60 39.66 6.99
N SER A 171 6.12 40.36 8.00
CA SER A 171 5.17 41.46 7.83
C SER A 171 5.82 42.60 7.04
N SER A 172 5.02 43.18 6.12
CA SER A 172 5.12 44.55 5.57
C SER A 172 5.85 44.71 4.20
N PRO A 173 5.54 45.75 3.39
CA PRO A 173 4.81 45.58 2.13
C PRO A 173 5.56 46.16 0.90
N CYS A 174 4.96 45.97 -0.28
CA CYS A 174 5.23 46.65 -1.56
C CYS A 174 6.57 46.36 -2.28
N GLY A 175 6.45 46.08 -3.58
CA GLY A 175 7.51 46.36 -4.55
C GLY A 175 7.79 45.26 -5.57
N GLY A 176 6.91 45.12 -6.57
CA GLY A 176 7.28 44.88 -7.96
C GLY A 176 7.85 43.50 -8.39
N TRP A 177 7.38 43.09 -9.58
CA TRP A 177 8.04 42.20 -10.55
C TRP A 177 7.85 40.68 -10.41
N THR A 178 6.82 40.22 -11.12
CA THR A 178 6.78 39.08 -12.08
C THR A 178 7.81 37.95 -11.96
N CYS A 179 7.31 36.71 -11.80
CA CYS A 179 8.00 35.47 -12.20
C CYS A 179 7.11 34.60 -13.11
N TRP A 180 7.71 34.19 -14.22
CA TRP A 180 7.31 33.23 -15.27
C TRP A 180 7.47 31.76 -14.81
N PRO A 181 7.36 30.75 -15.70
CA PRO A 181 6.29 30.41 -16.65
C PRO A 181 5.44 29.22 -16.17
#